data_AF-A0AAD5V6B6-F1
#
_entry.id   AF-A0AAD5V6B6-F1
#
_cell.length_a   1.000
_cell.length_b   1.000
_cell.length_c   1.000
_cell.angle_alpha   90.00
_cell.angle_beta   90.00
_cell.angle_gamma   90.00
#
_symmetry.space_group_name_H-M   'P 1'
#
loop_
_entity.id
_entity.type
_entity.pdbx_description
1 polymer ?
#
loop_
_entity_poly.entity_id
_entity_poly.type
_entity_poly.pdbx_seq_one_letter_code
_entity_poly.pdbx_strand_id
1 'polypeptide(L)'
;MSSSLPPEVVEQIETGFAHLLANKYYVLASTVMLVYDHFLTFEREIEYIWNRKKSIPTYLFLIFRYATPIVSLINLIALHDPNWTGSTCDDWIWLPVSMGPIISAATGVILILRVYAIYNSSRWILFVTIPVYFAQLGVMGWSIPAGVPAPLPAGFIGCVPSEKVGTGRRLSALYVAALVFDATIFLLTLGRAVYMRLTKSTIPLAEVVIRDGTLYFLVIFIVNLVNVCLLSLAPADISAINAPFASMITAVLVARLMFNLREAGRNKAIVSGNQTAPTKTLSTWRIAGQSDDTEDTGETGGTSAVLAHEHRRGHLSFREIVGVDEFDVELGRETRDVEPWDEPHPDANDVEQPPQTEAYEMDATRATTSAQ
;
A
#
# COMPACT_ATOMS: atom_id res chain seq x y z
N MET A 1 30.82 52.92 20.76
CA MET A 1 30.82 52.70 19.29
C MET A 1 30.14 51.38 19.02
N SER A 2 28.82 51.40 18.85
CA SER A 2 28.09 50.27 18.29
C SER A 2 28.37 50.25 16.79
N SER A 3 29.34 49.45 16.36
CA SER A 3 29.54 49.18 14.94
C SER A 3 28.26 48.54 14.42
N SER A 4 27.43 49.33 13.74
CA SER A 4 26.29 48.82 12.98
C SER A 4 26.82 47.78 11.99
N LEU A 5 26.32 46.55 12.10
CA LEU A 5 26.62 45.48 11.15
C LEU A 5 26.35 45.99 9.72
N PRO A 6 27.15 45.57 8.72
CA PRO A 6 26.86 45.88 7.32
C PRO A 6 25.43 45.44 6.97
N PRO A 7 24.69 46.21 6.14
CA PRO A 7 23.30 45.89 5.80
C PRO A 7 23.17 44.49 5.16
N GLU A 8 24.16 44.05 4.38
CA GLU A 8 24.21 42.70 3.80
C GLU A 8 24.23 41.58 4.86
N VAL A 9 24.90 41.81 5.99
CA VAL A 9 24.97 40.83 7.09
C VAL A 9 23.65 40.78 7.85
N VAL A 10 22.97 41.93 7.99
CA VAL A 10 21.64 41.99 8.61
C VAL A 10 20.62 41.21 7.76
N GLU A 11 20.63 41.39 6.45
CA GLU A 11 19.74 40.68 5.53
C GLU A 11 19.97 39.16 5.55
N GLN A 12 21.23 38.70 5.62
CA GLN A 12 21.56 37.27 5.75
C GLN A 12 21.08 36.66 7.08
N ILE A 13 21.15 37.42 8.17
CA ILE A 13 20.66 36.98 9.48
C ILE A 13 19.13 36.89 9.49
N GLU A 14 18.45 37.88 8.91
CA GLU A 14 16.98 37.90 8.81
C GLU A 14 16.44 36.75 7.96
N THR A 15 17.04 36.51 6.79
CA THR A 15 16.66 35.40 5.90
C THR A 15 16.95 34.04 6.54
N GLY A 16 18.11 33.86 7.15
CA GLY A 16 18.46 32.64 7.89
C GLY A 16 17.49 32.36 9.06
N PHE A 17 17.08 33.40 9.79
CA PHE A 17 16.08 33.27 10.85
C PHE A 17 14.71 32.86 10.30
N ALA A 18 14.25 33.47 9.21
CA ALA A 18 13.01 33.10 8.56
C ALA A 18 13.03 31.64 8.08
N HIS A 19 14.12 31.18 7.48
CA HIS A 19 14.32 29.81 7.03
C HIS A 19 14.29 28.81 8.18
N LEU A 20 15.01 29.10 9.27
CA LEU A 20 15.03 28.24 10.46
C LEU A 20 13.64 28.16 11.10
N LEU A 21 12.94 29.29 11.20
CA LEU A 21 11.60 29.34 11.77
C LEU A 21 10.60 28.54 10.90
N ALA A 22 10.68 28.67 9.58
CA ALA A 22 9.88 27.89 8.65
C ALA A 22 10.15 26.37 8.84
N ASN A 23 11.41 25.96 8.95
CA ASN A 23 11.76 24.56 9.21
C ASN A 23 11.19 24.07 10.55
N LYS A 24 11.23 24.89 11.62
CA LYS A 24 10.61 24.57 12.92
C LYS A 24 9.12 24.29 12.81
N TYR A 25 8.38 25.16 12.12
CA TYR A 25 6.96 24.95 11.90
C TYR A 25 6.67 23.73 11.01
N TYR A 26 7.51 23.48 10.01
CA TYR A 26 7.37 22.32 9.15
C TYR A 26 7.53 21.00 9.91
N VAL A 27 8.60 20.89 10.71
CA VAL A 27 8.84 19.74 11.57
C VAL A 27 7.68 19.57 12.56
N LEU A 28 7.30 20.63 13.28
CA LEU A 28 6.20 20.60 14.25
C LEU A 28 4.89 20.11 13.61
N ALA A 29 4.47 20.70 12.49
CA ALA A 29 3.25 20.32 11.79
C ALA A 29 3.30 18.86 11.34
N SER A 30 4.43 18.41 10.78
CA SER A 30 4.60 17.03 10.33
C SER A 30 4.56 16.03 11.49
N THR A 31 5.19 16.35 12.63
CA THR A 31 5.20 15.51 13.82
C THR A 31 3.81 15.39 14.43
N VAL A 32 3.08 16.51 14.58
CA VAL A 32 1.72 16.51 15.12
C VAL A 32 0.79 15.67 14.25
N MET A 33 0.86 15.84 12.93
CA MET A 33 0.07 15.05 11.98
C MET A 33 0.41 13.57 12.00
N LEU A 34 1.69 13.19 12.11
CA LEU A 34 2.13 11.80 12.27
C LEU A 34 1.53 11.17 13.52
N VAL A 35 1.65 11.85 14.67
CA VAL A 35 1.15 11.36 15.95
C VAL A 35 -0.38 11.28 15.92
N TYR A 36 -1.05 12.27 15.33
CA TYR A 36 -2.49 12.30 15.18
C TYR A 36 -3.02 11.13 14.31
N ASP A 37 -2.41 10.88 13.14
CA ASP A 37 -2.76 9.72 12.30
C ASP A 37 -2.49 8.39 13.03
N HIS A 38 -1.42 8.32 13.83
CA HIS A 38 -1.12 7.15 14.64
C HIS A 38 -2.25 6.82 15.61
N PHE A 39 -2.74 7.82 16.36
CA PHE A 39 -3.88 7.62 17.26
C PHE A 39 -5.17 7.25 16.53
N LEU A 40 -5.49 7.93 15.42
CA LEU A 40 -6.71 7.65 14.65
C LEU A 40 -6.77 6.23 14.07
N THR A 41 -5.61 5.65 13.77
CA THR A 41 -5.53 4.34 13.13
C THR A 41 -5.16 3.22 14.09
N PHE A 42 -4.97 3.53 15.38
CA PHE A 42 -4.56 2.56 16.39
C PHE A 42 -5.57 1.41 16.56
N GLU A 43 -6.87 1.71 16.50
CA GLU A 43 -7.92 0.68 16.54
C GLU A 43 -7.79 -0.31 15.38
N ARG A 44 -7.64 0.21 14.15
CA ARG A 44 -7.40 -0.60 12.94
C ARG A 44 -6.09 -1.36 13.06
N GLU A 45 -5.08 -0.80 13.71
CA GLU A 45 -3.82 -1.50 13.96
C GLU A 45 -4.03 -2.73 14.84
N ILE A 46 -4.77 -2.59 15.96
CA ILE A 46 -5.09 -3.73 16.84
C ILE A 46 -5.82 -4.81 16.06
N GLU A 47 -6.84 -4.42 15.31
CA GLU A 47 -7.71 -5.33 14.57
C GLU A 47 -6.97 -6.08 13.44
N TYR A 48 -6.23 -5.34 12.60
CA TYR A 48 -5.63 -5.90 11.38
C TYR A 48 -4.19 -6.35 11.56
N ILE A 49 -3.45 -5.82 12.53
CA ILE A 49 -2.03 -6.13 12.74
C ILE A 49 -1.82 -6.99 13.97
N TRP A 50 -2.41 -6.63 15.11
CA TRP A 50 -2.16 -7.33 16.38
C TRP A 50 -2.87 -8.68 16.47
N ASN A 51 -4.13 -8.75 16.05
CA ASN A 51 -4.96 -9.95 16.12
C ASN A 51 -4.76 -10.96 14.98
N ARG A 52 -3.79 -10.74 14.09
CA ARG A 52 -3.53 -11.60 12.92
C ARG A 52 -2.20 -12.33 13.05
N LYS A 53 -2.06 -13.42 12.29
CA LYS A 53 -0.78 -14.14 12.16
C LYS A 53 0.31 -13.15 11.74
N LYS A 54 1.43 -13.19 12.44
CA LYS A 54 2.55 -12.27 12.21
C LYS A 54 3.43 -12.81 11.08
N SER A 55 3.72 -11.96 10.12
CA SER A 55 4.56 -12.23 8.95
C SER A 55 5.72 -11.23 8.91
N ILE A 56 6.70 -11.44 8.01
CA ILE A 56 7.80 -10.48 7.83
C ILE A 56 7.29 -9.06 7.51
N PRO A 57 6.34 -8.85 6.56
CA PRO A 57 5.76 -7.53 6.30
C PRO A 57 5.12 -6.90 7.53
N THR A 58 4.56 -7.71 8.44
CA THR A 58 3.99 -7.23 9.71
C THR A 58 5.05 -6.61 10.60
N TYR A 59 6.20 -7.27 10.77
CA TYR A 59 7.28 -6.74 11.60
C TYR A 59 7.94 -5.52 10.96
N LEU A 60 8.18 -5.55 9.64
CA LEU A 60 8.67 -4.39 8.90
C LEU A 60 7.71 -3.20 9.03
N PHE A 61 6.40 -3.47 8.96
CA PHE A 61 5.37 -2.48 9.19
C PHE A 61 5.49 -1.85 10.57
N LEU A 62 5.54 -2.65 11.63
CA LEU A 62 5.66 -2.15 13.00
C LEU A 62 6.93 -1.34 13.21
N ILE A 63 8.07 -1.80 12.68
CA ILE A 63 9.35 -1.08 12.77
C ILE A 63 9.20 0.31 12.16
N PHE A 64 8.77 0.44 10.91
CA PHE A 64 8.66 1.76 10.29
C PHE A 64 7.57 2.62 10.97
N ARG A 65 6.45 2.01 11.36
CA ARG A 65 5.27 2.69 11.91
C ARG A 65 5.58 3.35 13.25
N TYR A 66 6.39 2.71 14.09
CA TYR A 66 6.80 3.27 15.39
C TYR A 66 8.11 4.05 15.32
N ALA A 67 9.07 3.65 14.47
CA ALA A 67 10.33 4.39 14.34
C ALA A 67 10.12 5.80 13.80
N THR A 68 9.25 5.98 12.79
CA THR A 68 9.03 7.29 12.15
C THR A 68 8.57 8.38 13.13
N PRO A 69 7.51 8.20 13.93
CA PRO A 69 7.07 9.23 14.88
C PRO A 69 8.09 9.44 16.02
N ILE A 70 8.80 8.40 16.48
CA ILE A 70 9.84 8.53 17.51
C ILE A 70 10.98 9.41 17.00
N VAL A 71 11.52 9.12 15.82
CA VAL A 71 12.58 9.92 15.19
C VAL A 71 12.11 11.36 14.96
N SER A 72 10.86 11.54 14.51
CA SER A 72 10.26 12.86 14.29
C SER A 72 10.14 13.67 15.59
N LEU A 73 9.69 13.05 16.69
CA LEU A 73 9.59 13.69 18.00
C LEU A 73 10.95 14.12 18.54
N ILE A 74 11.96 13.27 18.42
CA ILE A 74 13.30 13.64 18.90
C ILE A 74 13.89 14.74 18.01
N ASN A 75 13.64 14.72 16.69
CA ASN A 75 14.04 15.81 15.80
C ASN A 75 13.35 17.15 16.18
N LEU A 76 12.08 17.09 16.60
CA LEU A 76 11.37 18.26 17.11
C LEU A 76 12.02 18.83 18.38
N ILE A 77 12.42 17.96 19.32
CA ILE A 77 13.13 18.34 20.56
C ILE A 77 14.49 18.95 20.21
N ALA A 78 15.28 18.28 19.36
CA ALA A 78 16.60 18.74 18.93
C ALA A 78 16.58 20.13 18.29
N LEU A 79 15.45 20.51 17.68
CA LEU A 79 15.28 21.79 17.00
C LEU A 79 14.83 22.93 17.93
N HIS A 80 14.25 22.60 19.08
CA HIS A 80 13.68 23.59 20.01
C HIS A 80 14.42 23.71 21.35
N ASP A 81 15.15 22.67 21.77
CA ASP A 81 15.83 22.66 23.06
C ASP A 81 17.17 23.43 23.01
N PRO A 82 17.35 24.48 23.85
CA PRO A 82 18.62 25.23 23.92
C PRO A 82 19.79 24.42 24.45
N ASN A 83 19.56 23.30 25.16
CA ASN A 83 20.62 22.46 25.69
C ASN A 83 21.27 21.55 24.64
N TRP A 84 20.65 21.44 23.46
CA TRP A 84 21.15 20.61 22.35
C TRP A 84 22.18 21.37 21.51
N THR A 85 23.30 21.71 22.13
CA THR A 85 24.42 22.43 21.49
C THR A 85 25.74 21.65 21.59
N GLY A 86 26.66 21.89 20.67
CA GLY A 86 27.97 21.24 20.65
C GLY A 86 27.90 19.72 20.41
N SER A 87 28.59 18.93 21.24
CA SER A 87 28.75 17.48 21.07
C SER A 87 27.44 16.70 21.05
N THR A 88 26.42 17.17 21.79
CA THR A 88 25.09 16.51 21.81
C THR A 88 24.41 16.59 20.44
N CYS A 89 24.62 17.68 19.69
CA CYS A 89 24.10 17.82 18.32
C CYS A 89 24.92 16.98 17.31
N ASP A 90 26.25 16.91 17.48
CA ASP A 90 27.14 16.08 16.66
C ASP A 90 26.80 14.59 16.78
N ASP A 91 26.54 14.08 17.99
CA ASP A 91 26.18 12.68 18.20
C ASP A 91 24.76 12.38 17.71
N TRP A 92 23.84 13.35 17.88
CA TRP A 92 22.43 13.18 17.49
C TRP A 92 22.25 12.99 15.99
N ILE A 93 22.99 13.72 15.15
CA ILE A 93 22.76 13.75 13.70
C ILE A 93 22.79 12.36 13.04
N TRP A 94 23.52 11.42 13.63
CA TRP A 94 23.61 10.05 13.17
C TRP A 94 22.29 9.29 13.28
N LEU A 95 21.42 9.63 14.24
CA LEU A 95 20.16 8.93 14.43
C LEU A 95 19.17 9.17 13.27
N PRO A 96 18.79 10.40 12.89
CA PRO A 96 17.92 10.61 11.73
C PRO A 96 18.58 10.17 10.42
N VAL A 97 19.90 10.34 10.26
CA VAL A 97 20.62 9.93 9.06
C VAL A 97 20.69 8.40 8.89
N SER A 98 20.82 7.65 9.98
CA SER A 98 20.84 6.17 9.94
C SER A 98 19.44 5.55 9.90
N MET A 99 18.48 6.15 10.60
CA MET A 99 17.10 5.64 10.64
C MET A 99 16.35 5.86 9.34
N GLY A 100 16.67 6.92 8.58
CA GLY A 100 16.08 7.17 7.26
C GLY A 100 16.21 5.98 6.29
N PRO A 101 17.42 5.47 6.03
CA PRO A 101 17.64 4.26 5.23
C PRO A 101 16.91 3.02 5.76
N ILE A 102 16.82 2.84 7.08
CA ILE A 102 16.12 1.69 7.70
C ILE A 102 14.62 1.77 7.41
N ILE A 103 14.02 2.94 7.60
CA ILE A 103 12.60 3.20 7.29
C ILE A 103 12.36 3.03 5.79
N SER A 104 13.26 3.55 4.94
CA SER A 104 13.20 3.40 3.49
C SER A 104 13.31 1.93 3.04
N ALA A 105 14.15 1.13 3.71
CA ALA A 105 14.27 -0.29 3.45
C ALA A 105 12.97 -1.03 3.79
N ALA A 106 12.42 -0.79 4.98
CA ALA A 106 11.19 -1.42 5.44
C ALA A 106 10.00 -1.09 4.51
N THR A 107 9.82 0.19 4.16
CA THR A 107 8.77 0.63 3.23
C THR A 107 9.00 0.11 1.82
N GLY A 108 10.25 0.09 1.32
CA GLY A 108 10.57 -0.43 0.00
C GLY A 108 10.21 -1.90 -0.18
N VAL A 109 10.48 -2.76 0.82
CA VAL A 109 10.04 -4.16 0.78
C VAL A 109 8.52 -4.27 0.68
N ILE A 110 7.77 -3.51 1.47
CA ILE A 110 6.30 -3.51 1.46
C ILE A 110 5.77 -3.11 0.07
N LEU A 111 6.33 -2.07 -0.54
CA LEU A 111 5.91 -1.59 -1.86
C LEU A 111 6.24 -2.62 -2.97
N ILE A 112 7.41 -3.26 -2.91
CA ILE A 112 7.79 -4.31 -3.86
C ILE A 112 6.82 -5.50 -3.77
N LEU A 113 6.53 -5.97 -2.55
CA LEU A 113 5.59 -7.07 -2.34
C LEU A 113 4.20 -6.73 -2.87
N ARG A 114 3.77 -5.48 -2.67
CA ARG A 114 2.50 -5.00 -3.21
C ARG A 114 2.47 -5.01 -4.74
N VAL A 115 3.49 -4.48 -5.41
CA VAL A 115 3.54 -4.49 -6.88
C VAL A 115 3.62 -5.92 -7.42
N TYR A 116 4.39 -6.79 -6.75
CA TYR A 116 4.48 -8.21 -7.10
C TYR A 116 3.11 -8.91 -7.04
N ALA A 117 2.32 -8.65 -6.00
CA ALA A 117 0.95 -9.16 -5.86
C ALA A 117 0.01 -8.62 -6.97
N ILE A 118 0.07 -7.32 -7.28
CA ILE A 118 -0.76 -6.66 -8.32
C ILE A 118 -0.60 -7.32 -9.70
N TYR A 119 0.58 -7.87 -9.98
CA TYR A 119 0.91 -8.57 -11.21
C TYR A 119 0.84 -10.09 -11.07
N ASN A 120 -0.02 -10.58 -10.17
CA ASN A 120 -0.31 -11.99 -10.01
C ASN A 120 0.96 -12.81 -9.73
N SER A 121 1.84 -12.29 -8.86
CA SER A 121 3.09 -12.95 -8.47
C SER A 121 4.04 -13.27 -9.64
N SER A 122 4.08 -12.43 -10.68
CA SER A 122 5.03 -12.60 -11.78
C SER A 122 6.46 -12.26 -11.35
N ARG A 123 7.36 -13.25 -11.45
CA ARG A 123 8.78 -13.11 -11.02
C ARG A 123 9.56 -12.04 -11.79
N TRP A 124 9.13 -11.67 -13.00
CA TRP A 124 9.77 -10.60 -13.78
C TRP A 124 9.87 -9.28 -13.00
N ILE A 125 8.87 -8.97 -12.18
CA ILE A 125 8.85 -7.71 -11.42
C ILE A 125 9.95 -7.65 -10.40
N LEU A 126 10.24 -8.77 -9.73
CA LEU A 126 11.34 -8.84 -8.78
C LEU A 126 12.67 -8.58 -9.49
N PHE A 127 12.87 -9.08 -10.71
CA PHE A 127 14.06 -8.79 -11.50
C PHE A 127 14.21 -7.31 -11.88
N VAL A 128 13.11 -6.56 -11.96
CA VAL A 128 13.13 -5.10 -12.23
C VAL A 128 13.28 -4.30 -10.94
N THR A 129 12.51 -4.61 -9.90
CA THR A 129 12.44 -3.78 -8.69
C THR A 129 13.58 -4.04 -7.72
N ILE A 130 14.09 -5.27 -7.62
CA ILE A 130 15.18 -5.62 -6.69
C ILE A 130 16.47 -4.86 -7.01
N PRO A 131 16.96 -4.79 -8.27
CA PRO A 131 18.15 -4.02 -8.60
C PRO A 131 18.01 -2.53 -8.29
N VAL A 132 16.85 -1.94 -8.61
CA VAL A 132 16.57 -0.53 -8.33
C VAL A 132 16.55 -0.28 -6.81
N TYR A 133 15.95 -1.19 -6.05
CA TYR A 133 15.91 -1.13 -4.59
C TYR A 133 17.30 -1.24 -3.95
N PHE A 134 18.14 -2.17 -4.40
CA PHE A 134 19.52 -2.27 -3.89
C PHE A 134 20.37 -1.08 -4.31
N ALA A 135 20.16 -0.54 -5.52
CA ALA A 135 20.83 0.69 -5.95
C ALA A 135 20.44 1.87 -5.04
N GLN A 136 19.17 2.01 -4.69
CA GLN A 136 18.71 3.01 -3.74
C GLN A 136 19.38 2.87 -2.37
N LEU A 137 19.40 1.67 -1.80
CA LEU A 137 20.05 1.41 -0.50
C LEU A 137 21.56 1.67 -0.56
N GLY A 138 22.21 1.32 -1.67
CA GLY A 138 23.63 1.59 -1.90
C GLY A 138 23.94 3.09 -1.91
N VAL A 139 23.14 3.88 -2.63
CA VAL A 139 23.29 5.34 -2.67
C VAL A 139 22.99 5.97 -1.31
N MET A 140 21.97 5.48 -0.60
CA MET A 140 21.66 5.89 0.76
C MET A 140 22.83 5.64 1.71
N GLY A 141 23.38 4.42 1.71
CA GLY A 141 24.54 4.05 2.53
C GLY A 141 25.79 4.88 2.23
N TRP A 142 26.06 5.13 0.95
CA TRP A 142 27.18 5.99 0.51
C TRP A 142 27.04 7.45 0.97
N SER A 143 25.81 7.92 1.17
CA SER A 143 25.52 9.32 1.53
C SER A 143 25.58 9.59 3.04
N ILE A 144 25.54 8.55 3.89
CA ILE A 144 25.55 8.68 5.36
C ILE A 144 26.72 9.53 5.90
N PRO A 145 27.99 9.33 5.48
CA PRO A 145 29.13 10.08 6.04
C PRO A 145 29.16 11.57 5.66
N ALA A 146 28.23 12.05 4.85
CA ALA A 146 28.19 13.43 4.35
C ALA A 146 27.38 14.40 5.23
N GLY A 147 26.62 13.87 6.21
CA GLY A 147 25.84 14.67 7.15
C GLY A 147 26.73 15.30 8.23
N VAL A 148 26.68 16.62 8.37
CA VAL A 148 27.28 17.37 9.47
C VAL A 148 26.26 18.37 10.01
N PRO A 149 26.31 18.75 11.30
CA PRO A 149 25.41 19.77 11.79
C PRO A 149 25.67 21.11 11.10
N ALA A 150 24.59 21.84 10.81
CA ALA A 150 24.68 23.18 10.27
C ALA A 150 25.43 24.10 11.24
N PRO A 151 26.35 24.97 10.78
CA PRO A 151 26.92 26.01 11.62
C PRO A 151 25.87 27.10 11.86
N LEU A 152 25.26 27.14 13.05
CA LEU A 152 24.34 28.20 13.44
C LEU A 152 25.09 29.38 14.08
N PRO A 153 24.74 30.65 13.76
CA PRO A 153 25.30 31.82 14.43
C PRO A 153 24.96 31.84 15.93
N ALA A 154 25.79 32.53 16.72
CA ALA A 154 25.57 32.67 18.16
C ALA A 154 24.19 33.31 18.45
N GLY A 155 23.39 32.64 19.29
CA GLY A 155 22.02 33.08 19.65
C GLY A 155 20.89 32.32 18.94
N PHE A 156 21.19 31.53 17.91
CA PHE A 156 20.21 30.65 17.27
C PHE A 156 20.17 29.29 17.97
N ILE A 157 18.95 28.79 18.22
CA ILE A 157 18.71 27.50 18.88
C ILE A 157 18.22 26.50 17.83
N GLY A 158 18.89 25.36 17.73
CA GLY A 158 18.44 24.19 16.98
C GLY A 158 19.60 23.40 16.38
N CYS A 159 19.41 22.08 16.31
CA CYS A 159 20.32 21.17 15.63
C CYS A 159 19.71 20.74 14.28
N VAL A 160 20.27 21.23 13.16
CA VAL A 160 19.78 20.91 11.81
C VAL A 160 20.85 20.13 11.04
N PRO A 161 20.50 18.97 10.43
CA PRO A 161 21.43 18.28 9.54
C PRO A 161 21.67 19.10 8.27
N SER A 162 22.95 19.32 7.95
CA SER A 162 23.40 20.01 6.73
C SER A 162 24.37 19.13 5.94
N GLU A 163 24.50 19.43 4.65
CA GLU A 163 25.58 18.87 3.84
C GLU A 163 26.93 19.44 4.31
N LYS A 164 27.94 18.57 4.40
CA LYS A 164 29.32 19.00 4.63
C LYS A 164 29.86 19.73 3.40
N VAL A 165 30.31 20.97 3.60
CA VAL A 165 30.94 21.80 2.56
C VAL A 165 32.09 21.03 1.89
N GLY A 166 32.08 20.96 0.56
CA GLY A 166 33.10 20.26 -0.23
C GLY A 166 32.83 18.77 -0.49
N THR A 167 31.74 18.20 0.05
CA THR A 167 31.42 16.76 -0.09
C THR A 167 30.57 16.46 -1.34
N GLY A 168 30.22 17.49 -2.12
CA GLY A 168 29.35 17.42 -3.29
C GLY A 168 27.87 17.24 -2.93
N ARG A 169 26.99 17.16 -3.94
CA ARG A 169 25.53 17.06 -3.81
C ARG A 169 25.04 15.67 -3.35
N ARG A 170 25.67 15.08 -2.32
CA ARG A 170 25.39 13.71 -1.86
C ARG A 170 24.01 13.57 -1.21
N LEU A 171 23.53 14.58 -0.49
CA LEU A 171 22.17 14.56 0.05
C LEU A 171 21.15 14.55 -1.09
N SER A 172 21.38 15.33 -2.15
CA SER A 172 20.50 15.28 -3.32
C SER A 172 20.47 13.90 -3.98
N ALA A 173 21.60 13.19 -4.02
CA ALA A 173 21.67 11.85 -4.59
C ALA A 173 20.81 10.84 -3.81
N LEU A 174 20.74 10.96 -2.47
CA LEU A 174 19.88 10.13 -1.62
C LEU A 174 18.41 10.26 -2.01
N TYR A 175 17.93 11.50 -2.16
CA TYR A 175 16.52 11.75 -2.48
C TYR A 175 16.19 11.45 -3.95
N VAL A 176 17.13 11.68 -4.86
CA VAL A 176 16.99 11.27 -6.27
C VAL A 176 16.88 9.75 -6.36
N ALA A 177 17.70 9.00 -5.63
CA ALA A 177 17.62 7.54 -5.61
C ALA A 177 16.29 7.03 -5.06
N ALA A 178 15.77 7.65 -3.99
CA ALA A 178 14.43 7.36 -3.48
C ALA A 178 13.34 7.65 -4.52
N LEU A 179 13.40 8.81 -5.20
CA LEU A 179 12.45 9.17 -6.24
C LEU A 179 12.46 8.19 -7.41
N VAL A 180 13.64 7.71 -7.85
CA VAL A 180 13.74 6.72 -8.94
C VAL A 180 13.05 5.42 -8.55
N PHE A 181 13.21 4.96 -7.31
CA PHE A 181 12.51 3.78 -6.81
C PHE A 181 10.99 3.99 -6.78
N ASP A 182 10.52 5.10 -6.18
CA ASP A 182 9.09 5.39 -6.11
C ASP A 182 8.46 5.58 -7.49
N ALA A 183 9.17 6.21 -8.43
CA ALA A 183 8.76 6.34 -9.82
C ALA A 183 8.61 4.97 -10.47
N THR A 184 9.56 4.05 -10.24
CA THR A 184 9.50 2.68 -10.77
C THR A 184 8.26 1.96 -10.25
N ILE A 185 8.01 2.01 -8.94
CA ILE A 185 6.84 1.39 -8.30
C ILE A 185 5.54 2.01 -8.84
N PHE A 186 5.48 3.34 -8.93
CA PHE A 186 4.32 4.08 -9.43
C PHE A 186 4.04 3.74 -10.90
N LEU A 187 5.05 3.77 -11.77
CA LEU A 187 4.90 3.48 -13.20
C LEU A 187 4.45 2.05 -13.46
N LEU A 188 4.99 1.06 -12.72
CA LEU A 188 4.52 -0.32 -12.79
C LEU A 188 3.05 -0.43 -12.35
N THR A 189 2.72 0.17 -11.21
CA THR A 189 1.34 0.14 -10.69
C THR A 189 0.35 0.81 -11.66
N LEU A 190 0.71 1.97 -12.19
CA LEU A 190 -0.09 2.70 -13.18
C LEU A 190 -0.22 1.91 -14.48
N GLY A 191 0.88 1.33 -14.98
CA GLY A 191 0.89 0.52 -16.18
C GLY A 191 -0.08 -0.65 -16.09
N ARG A 192 -0.14 -1.33 -14.93
CA ARG A 192 -1.13 -2.39 -14.69
C ARG A 192 -2.56 -1.86 -14.68
N ALA A 193 -2.82 -0.75 -13.99
CA ALA A 193 -4.15 -0.14 -13.93
C ALA A 193 -4.66 0.25 -15.32
N VAL A 194 -3.78 0.84 -16.16
CA VAL A 194 -4.09 1.20 -17.55
C VAL A 194 -4.33 -0.05 -18.39
N TYR A 195 -3.48 -1.07 -18.29
CA TYR A 195 -3.67 -2.34 -19.01
C TYR A 195 -5.00 -3.00 -18.68
N MET A 196 -5.37 -3.03 -17.39
CA MET A 196 -6.66 -3.56 -16.95
C MET A 196 -7.84 -2.79 -17.54
N ARG A 197 -7.75 -1.46 -17.66
CA ARG A 197 -8.80 -0.68 -18.31
C ARG A 197 -8.89 -0.91 -19.81
N LEU A 198 -7.75 -0.96 -20.50
CA LEU A 198 -7.72 -1.23 -21.95
C LEU A 198 -8.30 -2.61 -22.28
N THR A 199 -8.14 -3.59 -21.38
CA THR A 199 -8.63 -4.96 -21.58
C THR A 199 -10.06 -5.18 -21.05
N LYS A 200 -10.46 -4.49 -19.96
CA LYS A 200 -11.80 -4.57 -19.35
C LYS A 200 -12.57 -3.27 -19.58
N SER A 201 -13.11 -3.14 -20.79
CA SER A 201 -13.58 -1.91 -21.46
C SER A 201 -14.68 -1.06 -20.77
N THR A 202 -15.20 -1.42 -19.60
CA THR A 202 -16.43 -0.79 -19.06
C THR A 202 -16.24 0.11 -17.83
N ILE A 203 -15.11 0.06 -17.12
CA ILE A 203 -14.95 0.74 -15.81
C ILE A 203 -14.05 1.97 -15.92
N PRO A 204 -14.50 3.21 -15.57
CA PRO A 204 -13.71 4.46 -15.65
C PRO A 204 -12.31 4.34 -15.03
N LEU A 205 -11.30 4.99 -15.62
CA LEU A 205 -9.90 4.92 -15.15
C LEU A 205 -9.78 5.38 -13.70
N ALA A 206 -10.48 6.46 -13.36
CA ALA A 206 -10.52 6.98 -12.00
C ALA A 206 -11.03 5.93 -11.02
N GLU A 207 -12.05 5.15 -11.38
CA GLU A 207 -12.58 4.09 -10.53
C GLU A 207 -11.59 2.93 -10.38
N VAL A 208 -10.87 2.54 -11.45
CA VAL A 208 -9.80 1.54 -11.36
C VAL A 208 -8.66 2.02 -10.46
N VAL A 209 -8.21 3.26 -10.63
CA VAL A 209 -7.10 3.87 -9.87
C VAL A 209 -7.47 4.05 -8.39
N ILE A 210 -8.72 4.42 -8.09
CA ILE A 210 -9.25 4.52 -6.72
C ILE A 210 -9.39 3.14 -6.10
N ARG A 211 -9.95 2.17 -6.84
CA ARG A 211 -10.21 0.80 -6.35
C ARG A 211 -8.93 0.03 -6.06
N ASP A 212 -7.90 0.16 -6.92
CA ASP A 212 -6.67 -0.62 -6.79
C ASP A 212 -5.64 0.02 -5.83
N GLY A 213 -5.93 1.23 -5.33
CA GLY A 213 -5.05 1.98 -4.43
C GLY A 213 -3.86 2.64 -5.13
N THR A 214 -3.92 2.82 -6.45
CA THR A 214 -2.84 3.46 -7.22
C THR A 214 -2.62 4.93 -6.83
N LEU A 215 -3.66 5.60 -6.31
CA LEU A 215 -3.55 6.97 -5.79
C LEU A 215 -2.50 7.11 -4.67
N TYR A 216 -2.32 6.09 -3.82
CA TYR A 216 -1.30 6.14 -2.77
C TYR A 216 0.10 6.34 -3.36
N PHE A 217 0.44 5.55 -4.39
CA PHE A 217 1.74 5.63 -5.06
C PHE A 217 1.92 6.92 -5.85
N LEU A 218 0.84 7.45 -6.46
CA LEU A 218 0.87 8.73 -7.15
C LEU A 218 1.22 9.88 -6.20
N VAL A 219 0.57 9.95 -5.04
CA VAL A 219 0.81 11.02 -4.06
C VAL A 219 2.23 10.92 -3.48
N ILE A 220 2.70 9.70 -3.17
CA ILE A 220 4.09 9.48 -2.72
C ILE A 220 5.09 9.99 -3.78
N PHE A 221 4.88 9.62 -5.05
CA PHE A 221 5.74 10.07 -6.15
C PHE A 221 5.74 11.61 -6.28
N ILE A 222 4.57 12.26 -6.27
CA ILE A 222 4.48 13.73 -6.38
C ILE A 222 5.23 14.42 -5.23
N VAL A 223 5.02 13.96 -4.00
CA VAL A 223 5.63 14.57 -2.82
C VAL A 223 7.15 14.39 -2.82
N ASN A 224 7.65 13.22 -3.22
CA ASN A 224 9.08 12.97 -3.34
C ASN A 224 9.70 13.71 -4.54
N LEU A 225 8.95 13.90 -5.63
CA LEU A 225 9.35 14.73 -6.75
C LEU A 225 9.53 16.20 -6.31
N VAL A 226 8.55 16.75 -5.60
CA VAL A 226 8.63 18.11 -5.03
C VAL A 226 9.85 18.24 -4.12
N ASN A 227 10.11 17.23 -3.29
CA ASN A 227 11.29 17.21 -2.42
C ASN A 227 12.61 17.27 -3.22
N VAL A 228 12.74 16.47 -4.29
CA VAL A 228 13.92 16.50 -5.16
C VAL A 228 14.06 17.81 -5.93
N CYS A 229 12.94 18.38 -6.39
CA CYS A 229 12.92 19.68 -7.04
C CYS A 229 13.40 20.79 -6.09
N LEU A 230 12.91 20.82 -4.86
CA LEU A 230 13.37 21.77 -3.84
C LEU A 230 14.85 21.59 -3.54
N LEU A 231 15.34 20.36 -3.41
CA LEU A 231 16.76 20.10 -3.20
C LEU A 231 17.65 20.52 -4.37
N SER A 232 17.12 20.54 -5.59
CA SER A 232 17.90 20.82 -6.79
C SER A 232 17.85 22.29 -7.23
N LEU A 233 16.77 22.99 -6.89
CA LEU A 233 16.47 24.35 -7.37
C LEU A 233 16.55 25.39 -6.26
N ALA A 234 16.32 25.01 -4.99
CA ALA A 234 16.30 25.95 -3.89
C ALA A 234 17.71 26.20 -3.32
N PRO A 235 17.94 27.36 -2.69
CA PRO A 235 19.17 27.64 -1.94
C PRO A 235 19.44 26.56 -0.88
N ALA A 236 20.73 26.28 -0.62
CA ALA A 236 21.16 25.23 0.29
C ALA A 236 20.44 25.27 1.66
N ASP A 237 20.20 26.48 2.17
CA ASP A 237 19.60 26.75 3.48
C ASP A 237 18.14 26.30 3.62
N ILE A 238 17.38 26.20 2.52
CA ILE A 238 15.96 25.77 2.52
C ILE A 238 15.72 24.49 1.72
N SER A 239 16.76 23.99 1.06
CA SER A 239 16.68 22.87 0.12
C SER A 239 16.01 21.62 0.70
N ALA A 240 16.19 21.35 1.99
CA ALA A 240 15.67 20.18 2.69
C ALA A 240 14.37 20.40 3.49
N ILE A 241 13.73 21.57 3.39
CA ILE A 241 12.57 21.94 4.23
C ILE A 241 11.38 20.98 4.08
N ASN A 242 11.21 20.36 2.90
CA ASN A 242 10.09 19.46 2.62
C ASN A 242 10.33 18.01 3.07
N ALA A 243 11.55 17.66 3.47
CA ALA A 243 11.87 16.28 3.84
C ALA A 243 11.01 15.72 5.00
N PRO A 244 10.74 16.46 6.10
CA PRO A 244 9.86 16.00 7.18
C PRO A 244 8.44 15.71 6.69
N PHE A 245 7.87 16.60 5.87
CA PHE A 245 6.54 16.41 5.29
C PHE A 245 6.49 15.23 4.33
N ALA A 246 7.51 15.06 3.48
CA ALA A 246 7.60 13.94 2.57
C ALA A 246 7.64 12.60 3.32
N SER A 247 8.43 12.54 4.40
CA SER A 247 8.51 11.37 5.27
C SER A 247 7.17 11.07 5.96
N MET A 248 6.49 12.11 6.47
CA MET A 248 5.17 11.98 7.08
C MET A 248 4.15 11.40 6.10
N ILE A 249 4.00 12.02 4.93
CA ILE A 249 2.99 11.61 3.95
C ILE A 249 3.25 10.17 3.51
N THR A 250 4.50 9.82 3.24
CA THR A 250 4.87 8.45 2.87
C THR A 250 4.50 7.47 3.98
N ALA A 251 4.84 7.74 5.23
CA ALA A 251 4.52 6.85 6.35
C ALA A 251 3.00 6.67 6.56
N VAL A 252 2.22 7.74 6.44
CA VAL A 252 0.75 7.69 6.55
C VAL A 252 0.12 6.90 5.41
N LEU A 253 0.54 7.15 4.17
CA LEU A 253 -0.03 6.50 2.99
C LEU A 253 0.33 5.01 2.94
N VAL A 254 1.58 4.65 3.25
CA VAL A 254 1.99 3.24 3.34
C VAL A 254 1.19 2.52 4.44
N ALA A 255 0.96 3.16 5.58
CA ALA A 255 0.18 2.54 6.64
C ALA A 255 -1.30 2.35 6.28
N ARG A 256 -1.93 3.38 5.70
CA ARG A 256 -3.32 3.30 5.23
C ARG A 256 -3.48 2.26 4.12
N LEU A 257 -2.52 2.16 3.21
CA LEU A 257 -2.47 1.10 2.20
C LEU A 257 -2.49 -0.27 2.88
N MET A 258 -1.58 -0.53 3.82
CA MET A 258 -1.54 -1.80 4.56
C MET A 258 -2.85 -2.13 5.25
N PHE A 259 -3.48 -1.17 5.94
CA PHE A 259 -4.76 -1.39 6.60
C PHE A 259 -5.88 -1.72 5.61
N ASN A 260 -5.99 -0.95 4.52
CA ASN A 260 -7.03 -1.16 3.51
C ASN A 260 -6.90 -2.54 2.84
N LEU A 261 -5.68 -3.03 2.64
CA LEU A 261 -5.46 -4.37 2.09
C LEU A 261 -5.89 -5.48 3.04
N ARG A 262 -5.55 -5.34 4.33
CA ARG A 262 -5.93 -6.33 5.34
C ARG A 262 -7.43 -6.34 5.60
N GLU A 263 -8.06 -5.17 5.56
CA GLU A 263 -9.52 -5.04 5.62
C GLU A 263 -10.21 -5.70 4.43
N ALA A 264 -9.73 -5.43 3.20
CA ALA A 264 -10.25 -6.08 2.00
C ALA A 264 -10.08 -7.60 2.03
N GLY A 265 -8.92 -8.10 2.50
CA GLY A 265 -8.68 -9.53 2.67
C GLY A 265 -9.60 -10.17 3.72
N ARG A 266 -9.87 -9.48 4.84
CA ARG A 266 -10.78 -9.95 5.88
C ARG A 266 -12.22 -10.03 5.38
N ASN A 267 -12.72 -8.99 4.71
CA ASN A 267 -14.10 -8.95 4.23
C ASN A 267 -14.36 -10.09 3.25
N LYS A 268 -13.40 -10.44 2.39
CA LYS A 268 -13.49 -11.61 1.51
C LYS A 268 -13.53 -12.93 2.28
N ALA A 269 -12.70 -13.10 3.30
CA ALA A 269 -12.69 -14.31 4.12
C ALA A 269 -14.04 -14.53 4.83
N ILE A 270 -14.70 -13.46 5.30
CA ILE A 270 -16.03 -13.53 5.90
C ILE A 270 -17.09 -13.95 4.87
N VAL A 271 -17.06 -13.35 3.66
CA VAL A 271 -18.00 -13.69 2.59
C VAL A 271 -17.84 -15.16 2.13
N SER A 272 -16.60 -15.62 1.97
CA SER A 272 -16.31 -17.01 1.60
C SER A 272 -16.63 -18.01 2.72
N GLY A 273 -16.41 -17.64 3.99
CA GLY A 273 -16.80 -18.43 5.15
C GLY A 273 -18.31 -18.59 5.31
N ASN A 274 -19.10 -17.58 4.92
CA ASN A 274 -20.56 -17.67 4.91
C ASN A 274 -21.12 -18.55 3.79
N GLN A 275 -20.36 -18.80 2.71
CA GLN A 275 -20.76 -19.74 1.64
C GLN A 275 -20.50 -21.21 1.97
N THR A 276 -19.75 -21.52 3.03
CA THR A 276 -19.37 -22.89 3.41
C THR A 276 -19.98 -23.39 4.73
N ALA A 277 -20.96 -22.69 5.31
CA ALA A 277 -21.75 -23.29 6.38
C ALA A 277 -22.70 -24.32 5.76
N PRO A 278 -22.49 -25.64 5.92
CA PRO A 278 -23.56 -26.56 5.61
C PRO A 278 -24.64 -26.23 6.64
N THR A 279 -25.82 -25.83 6.16
CA THR A 279 -27.03 -25.78 6.95
C THR A 279 -27.14 -27.14 7.62
N LYS A 280 -26.73 -27.26 8.88
CA LYS A 280 -27.04 -28.42 9.70
C LYS A 280 -28.54 -28.34 9.94
N THR A 281 -29.30 -28.83 8.96
CA THR A 281 -30.68 -29.25 9.15
C THR A 281 -30.65 -30.18 10.35
N LEU A 282 -31.27 -29.72 11.44
CA LEU A 282 -31.54 -30.49 12.63
C LEU A 282 -32.35 -31.72 12.23
N SER A 283 -31.68 -32.82 11.87
CA SER A 283 -32.31 -34.12 11.76
C SER A 283 -32.62 -34.61 13.18
N THR A 284 -33.86 -34.39 13.55
CA THR A 284 -34.71 -35.22 14.40
C THR A 284 -34.01 -36.40 15.09
N TRP A 285 -33.84 -36.28 16.40
CA TRP A 285 -33.51 -37.40 17.29
C TRP A 285 -34.61 -38.48 17.18
N ARG A 286 -34.31 -39.60 16.52
CA ARG A 286 -35.08 -40.84 16.64
C ARG A 286 -34.40 -41.74 17.66
N ILE A 287 -35.12 -42.04 18.73
CA ILE A 287 -34.78 -43.03 19.75
C ILE A 287 -34.87 -44.41 19.10
N ALA A 288 -33.77 -45.16 19.08
CA ALA A 288 -33.76 -46.56 18.66
C ALA A 288 -34.13 -47.44 19.86
N GLY A 289 -35.28 -48.10 19.77
CA GLY A 289 -35.66 -49.24 20.58
C GLY A 289 -36.14 -50.36 19.66
N GLN A 290 -35.79 -51.59 20.07
CA GLN A 290 -36.29 -52.88 19.61
C GLN A 290 -35.59 -53.59 18.43
N SER A 291 -35.26 -54.84 18.73
CA SER A 291 -34.69 -55.96 17.97
C SER A 291 -35.62 -56.53 16.89
N ASP A 292 -35.07 -57.06 15.80
CA ASP A 292 -35.12 -58.50 15.45
C ASP A 292 -34.38 -58.82 14.13
N ASP A 293 -33.99 -60.09 14.03
CA ASP A 293 -33.07 -60.77 13.11
C ASP A 293 -33.46 -60.78 11.63
N THR A 294 -32.46 -60.84 10.73
CA THR A 294 -32.24 -61.97 9.77
C THR A 294 -31.02 -61.76 8.86
N GLU A 295 -30.36 -62.88 8.54
CA GLU A 295 -29.20 -63.05 7.65
C GLU A 295 -29.43 -62.55 6.21
N ASP A 296 -28.39 -61.99 5.57
CA ASP A 296 -27.96 -62.50 4.25
C ASP A 296 -26.51 -62.10 3.91
N THR A 297 -25.86 -63.03 3.21
CA THR A 297 -24.51 -62.97 2.64
C THR A 297 -24.44 -62.08 1.39
N GLY A 298 -23.32 -61.38 1.17
CA GLY A 298 -23.10 -60.67 -0.10
C GLY A 298 -21.91 -59.72 -0.09
N GLU A 299 -20.97 -59.98 -0.98
CA GLU A 299 -19.67 -59.33 -1.16
C GLU A 299 -19.70 -57.84 -1.60
N THR A 300 -18.57 -57.20 -1.29
CA THR A 300 -17.88 -56.11 -2.02
C THR A 300 -18.34 -54.65 -1.91
N GLY A 301 -17.41 -53.83 -1.39
CA GLY A 301 -17.05 -52.54 -2.00
C GLY A 301 -17.59 -51.30 -1.31
N GLY A 302 -16.86 -50.76 -0.33
CA GLY A 302 -17.20 -49.44 0.20
C GLY A 302 -16.33 -48.95 1.34
N THR A 303 -15.43 -48.01 1.03
CA THR A 303 -14.98 -46.92 1.91
C THR A 303 -14.32 -47.30 3.23
N SER A 304 -13.01 -47.54 3.17
CA SER A 304 -12.11 -47.24 4.28
C SER A 304 -11.15 -46.14 3.83
N ALA A 305 -11.52 -44.89 4.09
CA ALA A 305 -10.64 -43.73 4.00
C ALA A 305 -10.88 -42.86 5.23
N VAL A 306 -10.72 -43.48 6.40
CA VAL A 306 -10.65 -42.81 7.69
C VAL A 306 -9.18 -42.81 8.10
N LEU A 307 -8.66 -41.61 8.35
CA LEU A 307 -7.36 -41.28 8.93
C LEU A 307 -6.13 -41.33 8.00
N ALA A 308 -5.98 -40.29 7.18
CA ALA A 308 -4.66 -39.75 6.86
C ALA A 308 -4.56 -38.33 7.43
N HIS A 309 -4.39 -38.22 8.75
CA HIS A 309 -3.87 -36.99 9.35
C HIS A 309 -2.36 -36.96 9.05
N GLU A 310 -2.03 -36.62 7.80
CA GLU A 310 -0.65 -36.54 7.34
C GLU A 310 0.00 -35.34 8.03
N HIS A 311 0.84 -35.65 9.02
CA HIS A 311 1.68 -34.72 9.74
C HIS A 311 2.78 -34.21 8.80
N ARG A 312 2.40 -33.36 7.83
CA ARG A 312 3.32 -32.71 6.91
C ARG A 312 4.23 -31.81 7.75
N ARG A 313 5.48 -32.23 7.97
CA ARG A 313 6.57 -31.37 8.48
C ARG A 313 6.66 -30.18 7.52
N GLY A 314 6.02 -29.08 7.92
CA GLY A 314 5.87 -27.89 7.09
C GLY A 314 7.21 -27.22 6.91
N HIS A 315 7.86 -27.46 5.77
CA HIS A 315 8.70 -26.42 5.20
C HIS A 315 7.73 -25.27 4.89
N LEU A 316 7.67 -24.23 5.74
CA LEU A 316 6.86 -23.06 5.44
C LEU A 316 7.24 -22.61 4.01
N SER A 317 6.25 -22.47 3.15
CA SER A 317 6.48 -22.02 1.79
C SER A 317 7.10 -20.62 1.85
N PHE A 318 8.05 -20.32 0.96
CA PHE A 318 8.64 -18.97 0.85
C PHE A 318 7.55 -17.88 0.78
N ARG A 319 6.41 -18.18 0.13
CA ARG A 319 5.24 -17.29 0.06
C ARG A 319 4.63 -16.97 1.44
N GLU A 320 4.56 -17.98 2.30
CA GLU A 320 3.98 -17.92 3.64
C GLU A 320 4.92 -17.20 4.62
N ILE A 321 6.24 -17.39 4.47
CA ILE A 321 7.27 -16.66 5.24
C ILE A 321 7.29 -15.18 4.86
N VAL A 322 7.26 -14.89 3.57
CA VAL A 322 7.32 -13.52 3.03
C VAL A 322 5.97 -12.80 3.14
N GLY A 323 4.89 -13.51 3.46
CA GLY A 323 3.56 -12.93 3.64
C GLY A 323 2.98 -12.33 2.35
N VAL A 324 3.35 -12.88 1.18
CA VAL A 324 2.86 -12.39 -0.13
C VAL A 324 1.33 -12.47 -0.20
N ASP A 325 0.76 -13.52 0.41
CA ASP A 325 -0.68 -13.77 0.43
C ASP A 325 -1.45 -12.67 1.21
N GLU A 326 -0.76 -11.82 1.99
CA GLU A 326 -1.38 -10.64 2.63
C GLU A 326 -1.68 -9.51 1.63
N PHE A 327 -0.97 -9.49 0.49
CA PHE A 327 -1.09 -8.46 -0.54
C PHE A 327 -1.92 -8.92 -1.74
N ASP A 328 -2.13 -10.23 -1.88
CA ASP A 328 -2.96 -10.87 -2.90
C ASP A 328 -4.45 -10.62 -2.59
N VAL A 329 -4.92 -9.43 -2.91
CA VAL A 329 -6.37 -9.19 -3.06
C VAL A 329 -6.72 -9.68 -4.46
N GLU A 330 -7.06 -10.97 -4.62
CA GLU A 330 -7.53 -11.51 -5.91
C GLU A 330 -8.74 -10.68 -6.39
N LEU A 331 -8.52 -9.77 -7.34
CA LEU A 331 -9.59 -9.04 -8.02
C LEU A 331 -10.45 -10.10 -8.70
N GLY A 332 -11.64 -10.32 -8.14
CA GLY A 332 -12.55 -11.40 -8.50
C GLY A 332 -12.55 -11.62 -10.00
N ARG A 333 -12.05 -12.79 -10.40
CA ARG A 333 -12.52 -13.43 -11.61
C ARG A 333 -13.94 -13.85 -11.25
N GLU A 334 -14.90 -12.99 -11.55
CA GLU A 334 -16.29 -13.38 -11.59
C GLU A 334 -16.36 -14.43 -12.70
N THR A 335 -16.19 -15.69 -12.29
CA THR A 335 -16.68 -16.80 -13.09
C THR A 335 -18.17 -16.57 -13.14
N ARG A 336 -18.63 -16.03 -14.27
CA ARG A 336 -19.98 -16.29 -14.73
C ARG A 336 -20.06 -17.81 -14.82
N ASP A 337 -20.54 -18.42 -13.76
CA ASP A 337 -21.12 -19.74 -13.84
C ASP A 337 -22.30 -19.56 -14.80
N VAL A 338 -22.06 -19.97 -16.05
CA VAL A 338 -23.14 -20.15 -17.01
C VAL A 338 -23.92 -21.32 -16.43
N GLU A 339 -25.06 -21.03 -15.79
CA GLU A 339 -26.05 -22.05 -15.48
C GLU A 339 -26.30 -22.84 -16.77
N PRO A 340 -26.18 -24.18 -16.75
CA PRO A 340 -26.67 -24.99 -17.85
C PRO A 340 -28.16 -24.72 -17.96
N TRP A 341 -28.60 -24.26 -19.13
CA TRP A 341 -30.00 -24.20 -19.45
C TRP A 341 -30.55 -25.63 -19.39
N ASP A 342 -31.36 -25.93 -18.38
CA ASP A 342 -32.22 -27.11 -18.37
C ASP A 342 -33.26 -26.91 -19.48
N GLU A 343 -32.96 -27.44 -20.67
CA GLU A 343 -33.97 -27.61 -21.72
C GLU A 343 -34.87 -28.79 -21.34
N PRO A 344 -36.21 -28.60 -21.24
CA PRO A 344 -37.11 -29.69 -20.94
C PRO A 344 -37.27 -30.62 -22.14
N HIS A 345 -37.04 -31.91 -21.90
CA HIS A 345 -37.41 -33.01 -22.78
C HIS A 345 -38.90 -32.91 -23.20
N PRO A 346 -39.23 -32.89 -24.51
CA PRO A 346 -40.59 -33.12 -24.94
C PRO A 346 -40.81 -34.62 -25.16
N ASP A 347 -41.68 -35.20 -24.33
CA ASP A 347 -42.26 -36.52 -24.55
C ASP A 347 -43.04 -36.53 -25.87
N ALA A 348 -42.84 -37.60 -26.61
CA ALA A 348 -43.57 -37.93 -27.82
C ALA A 348 -45.00 -38.39 -27.46
N ASN A 349 -46.00 -37.69 -28.00
CA ASN A 349 -47.21 -38.21 -28.63
C ASN A 349 -48.25 -37.08 -28.68
N ASP A 350 -48.57 -36.60 -29.88
CA ASP A 350 -49.94 -36.64 -30.36
C ASP A 350 -50.00 -36.18 -31.83
N VAL A 351 -50.58 -37.06 -32.63
CA VAL A 351 -50.90 -36.91 -34.05
C VAL A 351 -52.33 -36.37 -34.13
N GLU A 352 -52.58 -35.24 -34.81
CA GLU A 352 -53.71 -35.07 -35.75
C GLU A 352 -53.84 -33.64 -36.34
N GLN A 353 -53.72 -33.60 -37.67
CA GLN A 353 -54.30 -32.78 -38.75
C GLN A 353 -54.72 -31.28 -38.62
N PRO A 354 -54.59 -30.48 -39.71
CA PRO A 354 -54.95 -29.06 -39.79
C PRO A 354 -56.32 -28.79 -40.47
N PRO A 355 -56.86 -27.57 -40.35
CA PRO A 355 -57.56 -26.91 -41.47
C PRO A 355 -57.04 -25.47 -41.70
N GLN A 356 -56.60 -25.13 -42.91
CA GLN A 356 -57.34 -24.49 -44.01
C GLN A 356 -57.88 -23.07 -43.74
N THR A 357 -57.23 -22.12 -44.44
CA THR A 357 -57.77 -20.96 -45.18
C THR A 357 -58.73 -19.98 -44.49
N GLU A 358 -58.34 -18.71 -44.45
CA GLU A 358 -59.14 -17.63 -45.06
C GLU A 358 -58.27 -16.42 -45.39
N ALA A 359 -58.45 -15.93 -46.61
CA ALA A 359 -57.82 -14.76 -47.20
C ALA A 359 -58.64 -13.52 -46.88
N TYR A 360 -57.99 -12.37 -46.66
CA TYR A 360 -58.56 -11.10 -47.09
C TYR A 360 -57.46 -10.09 -47.46
N GLU A 361 -57.63 -9.57 -48.66
CA GLU A 361 -56.82 -8.63 -49.43
C GLU A 361 -57.00 -7.17 -48.99
N MET A 362 -55.99 -6.34 -49.34
CA MET A 362 -56.07 -4.91 -49.72
C MET A 362 -56.50 -3.90 -48.62
N ASP A 363 -56.00 -2.66 -48.55
CA ASP A 363 -55.38 -1.83 -49.56
C ASP A 363 -54.58 -0.68 -48.90
N ALA A 364 -53.64 -0.12 -49.67
CA ALA A 364 -52.87 1.07 -49.32
C ALA A 364 -53.54 2.34 -49.85
N THR A 365 -53.63 3.44 -49.08
CA THR A 365 -53.37 4.81 -49.58
C THR A 365 -53.41 5.93 -48.51
N ARG A 366 -52.28 6.66 -48.40
CA ARG A 366 -52.10 8.11 -48.63
C ARG A 366 -52.76 9.17 -47.71
N ALA A 367 -51.92 9.95 -47.02
CA ALA A 367 -51.87 11.44 -46.97
C ALA A 367 -50.82 11.88 -45.90
N THR A 368 -49.68 12.53 -46.23
CA THR A 368 -49.45 14.01 -46.32
C THR A 368 -50.08 14.77 -45.13
N THR A 369 -49.41 15.60 -44.33
CA THR A 369 -48.53 16.73 -44.69
C THR A 369 -47.87 17.31 -43.41
N SER A 370 -46.70 17.92 -43.59
CA SER A 370 -46.01 18.86 -42.71
C SER A 370 -46.88 19.98 -42.10
N ALA A 371 -46.58 20.37 -40.86
CA ALA A 371 -46.27 21.75 -40.42
C ALA A 371 -46.51 21.93 -38.91
N GLN A 372 -45.43 22.08 -38.13
CA GLN A 372 -45.06 23.35 -37.48
C GLN A 372 -43.69 23.24 -36.82
#